data_AF-T0N0B8-F1
#
_entry.id   AF-T0N0B8-F1
#
_cell.length_a   1.000
_cell.length_b   1.000
_cell.length_c   1.000
_cell.angle_alpha   90.00
_cell.angle_beta   90.00
_cell.angle_gamma   90.00
#
_symmetry.space_group_name_H-M   'P 1'
#
loop_
_entity.id
_entity.type
_entity.pdbx_description
1 polymer ?
#
loop_
_entity_poly.entity_id
_entity_poly.type
_entity_poly.pdbx_seq_one_letter_code
_entity_poly.pdbx_strand_id
1 'polypeptide(L)'
;MRKLKYWLLSLFILTNLSINAYALCNPKDSQIVLKQLSIKTEVNVTLNPIQYSNEYITVKLDIPVISGIGNSEVQKKINDKIQNTIMTTKDSIEKMAIEDGELNKKTSYDVRQYNVTSQYDITYNESNILSVVLTIYQYTGGAHGSSNKIAYNFDLNTGNYGVLNDFIGNNLSYRSIILGKIKSEMIKEPDKYFSDSIKNLNGIPYNQNFYLDKDGVVIYFGEYEIAPYASGIPEFKISYNAFPKGLNKNVKIINSPLEITNETLIQGEQSFQSYLSYPVIKGNNSVVINNINKMIKDQVFDFNSFIKTTASEEKNKINSDKQLKEWGASTYFKSYFVNKDLLSMVITYSASNGTTENYVLYNKGYNVNLNNGEVYKLKDVFKKNYNYIEPINKEIKDQIKTLEKNLGHGNIYNFTTVDENTDFYIEKGNFNNNFSFKVK
;
A
#
# COMPACT_ATOMS: atom_id res chain seq x y z
N MET A 1 -21.51 -79.92 -19.30
CA MET A 1 -21.13 -80.34 -20.68
C MET A 1 -20.00 -79.45 -21.18
N ARG A 2 -19.02 -79.99 -21.93
CA ARG A 2 -17.90 -79.31 -22.65
C ARG A 2 -17.07 -78.30 -21.81
N LYS A 3 -15.82 -78.61 -21.41
CA LYS A 3 -14.56 -78.60 -22.22
C LYS A 3 -14.29 -77.20 -22.81
N LEU A 4 -13.10 -76.61 -22.70
CA LEU A 4 -11.84 -77.17 -23.22
C LEU A 4 -10.56 -76.48 -22.68
N LYS A 5 -9.56 -77.28 -22.23
CA LYS A 5 -8.06 -77.15 -22.27
C LYS A 5 -7.38 -75.80 -21.86
N TYR A 6 -6.32 -75.72 -21.02
CA TYR A 6 -5.02 -76.44 -20.92
C TYR A 6 -4.11 -76.25 -22.17
N TRP A 7 -2.79 -76.06 -22.18
CA TRP A 7 -1.64 -75.97 -21.24
C TRP A 7 -0.62 -74.98 -21.89
N LEU A 8 0.49 -74.49 -21.33
CA LEU A 8 1.69 -75.22 -20.87
C LEU A 8 2.64 -74.26 -20.10
N LEU A 9 3.24 -74.77 -19.00
CA LEU A 9 4.68 -74.76 -18.58
C LEU A 9 5.51 -73.44 -18.64
N SER A 10 6.55 -73.18 -17.84
CA SER A 10 7.28 -73.86 -16.73
C SER A 10 8.31 -72.86 -16.12
N LEU A 11 8.89 -72.97 -14.92
CA LEU A 11 8.90 -74.01 -13.87
C LEU A 11 9.14 -73.40 -12.45
N PHE A 12 9.17 -74.28 -11.44
CA PHE A 12 9.84 -74.28 -10.11
C PHE A 12 11.03 -73.32 -9.86
N ILE A 13 11.47 -72.94 -8.65
CA ILE A 13 11.02 -72.96 -7.23
C ILE A 13 12.09 -72.15 -6.44
N LEU A 14 11.69 -71.55 -5.31
CA LEU A 14 12.46 -71.03 -4.16
C LEU A 14 14.00 -71.21 -4.09
N THR A 15 14.74 -70.17 -3.67
CA THR A 15 15.28 -70.05 -2.28
C THR A 15 16.02 -68.70 -2.06
N ASN A 16 16.30 -68.38 -0.79
CA ASN A 16 16.79 -67.06 -0.32
C ASN A 16 18.33 -66.95 -0.17
N LEU A 17 18.82 -65.73 -0.40
CA LEU A 17 19.92 -65.01 0.28
C LEU A 17 21.24 -65.73 0.69
N SER A 18 22.33 -65.30 0.04
CA SER A 18 23.63 -64.93 0.64
C SER A 18 24.34 -63.98 -0.35
N ILE A 19 24.54 -62.68 -0.07
CA ILE A 19 25.53 -62.03 0.81
C ILE A 19 27.00 -62.25 0.39
N ASN A 20 27.58 -61.18 -0.21
CA ASN A 20 29.01 -60.84 -0.32
C ASN A 20 29.90 -61.79 -1.19
N ALA A 21 30.94 -61.35 -1.92
CA ALA A 21 31.61 -60.04 -1.97
C ALA A 21 32.44 -59.81 -3.26
N TYR A 22 32.82 -58.54 -3.50
CA TYR A 22 33.98 -58.05 -4.27
C TYR A 22 34.21 -58.49 -5.73
N ALA A 23 33.97 -57.54 -6.65
CA ALA A 23 34.88 -57.26 -7.76
C ALA A 23 35.04 -55.75 -7.92
N LEU A 24 36.27 -55.24 -7.76
CA LEU A 24 36.61 -53.82 -7.90
C LEU A 24 36.63 -53.43 -9.38
N CYS A 25 35.90 -52.39 -9.76
CA CYS A 25 36.21 -51.59 -10.94
C CYS A 25 35.78 -50.14 -10.72
N ASN A 26 36.72 -49.20 -10.84
CA ASN A 26 36.49 -47.75 -10.71
C ASN A 26 35.99 -47.17 -12.04
N PRO A 27 34.77 -46.63 -12.12
CA PRO A 27 34.42 -45.67 -13.16
C PRO A 27 34.91 -44.29 -12.69
N LYS A 28 35.94 -43.74 -13.36
CA LYS A 28 36.34 -42.34 -13.16
C LYS A 28 35.18 -41.40 -13.49
N ASP A 29 35.10 -40.31 -12.73
CA ASP A 29 34.04 -39.29 -12.83
C ASP A 29 33.72 -38.89 -14.26
N SER A 30 32.55 -39.34 -14.72
CA SER A 30 31.83 -38.71 -15.82
C SER A 30 30.67 -37.93 -15.23
N GLN A 31 30.98 -36.90 -14.43
CA GLN A 31 29.98 -35.92 -14.07
C GLN A 31 29.49 -35.26 -15.36
N ILE A 32 28.24 -35.52 -15.72
CA ILE A 32 27.54 -34.76 -16.75
C ILE A 32 27.37 -33.35 -16.18
N VAL A 33 28.35 -32.49 -16.47
CA VAL A 33 28.21 -31.05 -16.26
C VAL A 33 27.13 -30.59 -17.22
N LEU A 34 25.89 -30.58 -16.73
CA LEU A 34 24.80 -29.84 -17.34
C LEU A 34 25.27 -28.39 -17.42
N LYS A 35 25.78 -28.02 -18.60
CA LYS A 35 26.19 -26.66 -18.92
C LYS A 35 24.93 -25.82 -18.85
N GLN A 36 24.69 -25.25 -17.67
CA GLN A 36 23.54 -24.40 -17.39
C GLN A 36 23.66 -23.21 -18.33
N LEU A 37 22.95 -23.30 -19.46
CA LEU A 37 22.87 -22.24 -20.45
C LEU A 37 22.39 -21.01 -19.71
N SER A 38 23.28 -20.03 -19.56
CA SER A 38 22.97 -18.72 -19.05
C SER A 38 22.13 -18.00 -20.10
N ILE A 39 20.86 -18.38 -20.17
CA ILE A 39 19.83 -17.64 -20.90
C ILE A 39 19.93 -16.20 -20.39
N LYS A 40 20.03 -15.24 -21.31
CA LYS A 40 19.93 -13.82 -20.96
C LYS A 40 18.59 -13.63 -20.26
N THR A 41 18.62 -13.40 -18.96
CA THR A 41 17.43 -13.15 -18.13
C THR A 41 17.09 -11.67 -18.03
N GLU A 42 17.85 -10.83 -18.73
CA GLU A 42 17.63 -9.40 -18.90
C GLU A 42 16.62 -9.18 -20.04
N VAL A 43 15.58 -8.39 -19.79
CA VAL A 43 14.63 -7.94 -20.82
C VAL A 43 15.10 -6.63 -21.47
N ASN A 44 14.72 -6.39 -22.72
CA ASN A 44 15.00 -5.12 -23.38
C ASN A 44 13.91 -4.11 -23.02
N VAL A 45 14.30 -2.86 -22.79
CA VAL A 45 13.39 -1.75 -22.47
C VAL A 45 13.56 -0.65 -23.51
N THR A 46 12.47 -0.20 -24.09
CA THR A 46 12.42 0.92 -25.04
C THR A 46 11.47 2.01 -24.53
N LEU A 47 11.71 3.25 -24.93
CA LEU A 47 10.86 4.40 -24.60
C LEU A 47 9.73 4.55 -25.63
N ASN A 48 8.50 4.67 -25.16
CA ASN A 48 7.36 5.15 -25.95
C ASN A 48 6.87 6.49 -25.38
N PRO A 49 7.26 7.63 -25.95
CA PRO A 49 6.95 8.94 -25.39
C PRO A 49 5.56 9.44 -25.83
N ILE A 50 4.83 10.10 -24.93
CA ILE A 50 3.61 10.86 -25.25
C ILE A 50 3.81 12.30 -24.82
N GLN A 51 3.77 13.25 -25.77
CA GLN A 51 3.90 14.67 -25.48
C GLN A 51 2.90 15.53 -26.25
N TYR A 52 2.20 16.42 -25.56
CA TYR A 52 1.39 17.48 -26.14
C TYR A 52 1.16 18.62 -25.13
N SER A 53 0.63 19.74 -25.61
CA SER A 53 0.20 20.88 -24.80
C SER A 53 -1.05 21.49 -25.41
N ASN A 54 -2.00 21.89 -24.57
CA ASN A 54 -3.19 22.68 -24.94
C ASN A 54 -3.42 23.79 -23.89
N GLU A 55 -4.52 24.53 -23.97
CA GLU A 55 -4.83 25.63 -23.02
C GLU A 55 -4.90 25.16 -21.55
N TYR A 56 -5.41 23.95 -21.33
CA TYR A 56 -5.68 23.40 -20.00
C TYR A 56 -4.50 22.62 -19.42
N ILE A 57 -3.72 21.89 -20.25
CA ILE A 57 -2.69 20.97 -19.76
C ILE A 57 -1.48 20.84 -20.69
N THR A 58 -0.28 20.69 -20.10
CA THR A 58 0.93 20.16 -20.75
C THR A 58 1.20 18.74 -20.25
N VAL A 59 1.34 17.78 -21.17
CA VAL A 59 1.62 16.36 -20.90
C VAL A 59 2.98 15.97 -21.49
N LYS A 60 3.84 15.31 -20.70
CA LYS A 60 5.12 14.70 -21.16
C LYS A 60 5.38 13.37 -20.45
N LEU A 61 4.97 12.27 -21.05
CA LEU A 61 5.05 10.94 -20.45
C LEU A 61 6.15 10.11 -21.11
N ASP A 62 7.16 9.71 -20.34
CA ASP A 62 8.03 8.61 -20.71
C ASP A 62 7.42 7.29 -20.22
N ILE A 63 7.02 6.43 -21.16
CA ILE A 63 6.42 5.11 -20.87
C ILE A 63 7.41 4.03 -21.30
N PRO A 64 7.92 3.18 -20.39
CA PRO A 64 8.78 2.07 -20.76
C PRO A 64 7.98 0.92 -21.36
N VAL A 65 8.47 0.37 -22.47
CA VAL A 65 7.93 -0.81 -23.13
C VAL A 65 8.93 -1.95 -22.98
N ILE A 66 8.51 -3.00 -22.28
CA ILE A 66 9.29 -4.20 -22.01
C ILE A 66 9.14 -5.19 -23.18
N SER A 67 10.27 -5.75 -23.63
CA SER A 67 10.33 -6.70 -24.73
C SER A 67 11.38 -7.81 -24.50
N GLY A 68 11.20 -8.95 -25.19
CA GLY A 68 12.11 -10.10 -25.08
C GLY A 68 11.70 -11.16 -24.06
N ILE A 69 10.50 -11.05 -23.48
CA ILE A 69 9.92 -12.09 -22.63
C ILE A 69 9.29 -13.14 -23.53
N GLY A 70 9.71 -14.42 -23.40
CA GLY A 70 9.25 -15.50 -24.27
C GLY A 70 7.75 -15.81 -24.20
N ASN A 71 7.08 -15.42 -23.11
CA ASN A 71 5.62 -15.47 -22.96
C ASN A 71 5.02 -14.07 -23.24
N SER A 72 4.26 -13.95 -24.32
CA SER A 72 3.64 -12.69 -24.77
C SER A 72 2.53 -12.20 -23.85
N GLU A 73 1.79 -13.08 -23.17
CA GLU A 73 0.77 -12.70 -22.18
C GLU A 73 1.41 -12.07 -20.94
N VAL A 74 2.52 -12.65 -20.48
CA VAL A 74 3.32 -12.10 -19.37
C VAL A 74 3.92 -10.76 -19.75
N GLN A 75 4.47 -10.63 -20.97
CA GLN A 75 4.98 -9.36 -21.49
C GLN A 75 3.89 -8.29 -21.56
N LYS A 76 2.72 -8.64 -22.11
CA LYS A 76 1.57 -7.74 -22.19
C LYS A 76 1.11 -7.30 -20.81
N LYS A 77 0.97 -8.22 -19.85
CA LYS A 77 0.55 -7.94 -18.48
C LYS A 77 1.47 -6.94 -17.75
N ILE A 78 2.79 -7.03 -17.94
CA ILE A 78 3.75 -6.07 -17.38
C ILE A 78 3.58 -4.69 -18.03
N ASN A 79 3.55 -4.64 -19.38
CA ASN A 79 3.39 -3.40 -20.12
C ASN A 79 2.05 -2.71 -19.82
N ASP A 80 0.95 -3.47 -19.80
CA ASP A 80 -0.39 -3.02 -19.41
C ASP A 80 -0.36 -2.40 -18.00
N LYS A 81 0.27 -3.04 -17.01
CA LYS A 81 0.32 -2.52 -15.64
C LYS A 81 1.07 -1.20 -15.54
N ILE A 82 2.22 -1.09 -16.22
CA ILE A 82 3.02 0.14 -16.25
C ILE A 82 2.23 1.26 -16.96
N GLN A 83 1.76 0.99 -18.19
CA GLN A 83 1.04 1.96 -19.01
C GLN A 83 -0.24 2.42 -18.33
N ASN A 84 -1.05 1.51 -17.79
CA ASN A 84 -2.29 1.86 -17.10
C ASN A 84 -2.03 2.74 -15.86
N THR A 85 -0.93 2.53 -15.14
CA THR A 85 -0.58 3.36 -13.97
C THR A 85 -0.31 4.80 -14.40
N ILE A 86 0.51 5.00 -15.44
CA ILE A 86 0.83 6.33 -15.97
C ILE A 86 -0.42 7.01 -16.57
N MET A 87 -1.15 6.28 -17.43
CA MET A 87 -2.32 6.82 -18.11
C MET A 87 -3.46 7.16 -17.14
N THR A 88 -3.72 6.34 -16.11
CA THR A 88 -4.75 6.63 -15.10
C THR A 88 -4.47 7.96 -14.39
N THR A 89 -3.22 8.23 -14.00
CA THR A 89 -2.86 9.53 -13.40
C THR A 89 -3.05 10.65 -14.41
N LYS A 90 -2.52 10.52 -15.63
CA LYS A 90 -2.65 11.53 -16.68
C LYS A 90 -4.11 11.85 -17.01
N ASP A 91 -4.98 10.86 -17.15
CA ASP A 91 -6.40 11.03 -17.48
C ASP A 91 -7.15 11.72 -16.33
N SER A 92 -6.82 11.38 -15.07
CA SER A 92 -7.39 12.06 -13.90
C SER A 92 -6.99 13.54 -13.82
N ILE A 93 -5.74 13.88 -14.10
CA ILE A 93 -5.28 15.29 -14.07
C ILE A 93 -5.81 16.07 -15.27
N GLU A 94 -5.85 15.48 -16.47
CA GLU A 94 -6.43 16.13 -17.66
C GLU A 94 -7.92 16.44 -17.46
N LYS A 95 -8.67 15.51 -16.86
CA LYS A 95 -10.07 15.75 -16.50
C LYS A 95 -10.21 16.96 -15.59
N MET A 96 -9.45 17.02 -14.49
CA MET A 96 -9.50 18.18 -13.57
C MET A 96 -9.08 19.47 -14.26
N ALA A 97 -8.03 19.45 -15.10
CA ALA A 97 -7.58 20.63 -15.84
C ALA A 97 -8.67 21.23 -16.74
N ILE A 98 -9.46 20.37 -17.40
CA ILE A 98 -10.60 20.78 -18.23
C ILE A 98 -11.74 21.32 -17.36
N GLU A 99 -12.11 20.61 -16.29
CA GLU A 99 -13.21 21.01 -15.39
C GLU A 99 -12.92 22.36 -14.70
N ASP A 100 -11.72 22.54 -14.16
CA ASP A 100 -11.27 23.78 -13.51
C ASP A 100 -11.10 24.93 -14.52
N GLY A 101 -10.56 24.66 -15.71
CA GLY A 101 -10.41 25.67 -16.76
C GLY A 101 -11.75 26.19 -17.28
N GLU A 102 -12.73 25.30 -17.48
CA GLU A 102 -14.09 25.69 -17.87
C GLU A 102 -14.84 26.43 -16.77
N LEU A 103 -14.56 26.14 -15.49
CA LEU A 103 -15.09 26.91 -14.37
C LEU A 103 -14.47 28.32 -14.31
N ASN A 104 -13.15 28.42 -14.45
CA ASN A 104 -12.42 29.69 -14.42
C ASN A 104 -12.87 30.63 -15.55
N LYS A 105 -13.06 30.12 -16.77
CA LYS A 105 -13.63 30.88 -17.90
C LYS A 105 -15.01 31.48 -17.59
N LYS A 106 -15.88 30.74 -16.88
CA LYS A 106 -17.23 31.20 -16.50
C LYS A 106 -17.24 32.21 -15.35
N THR A 107 -16.20 32.20 -14.52
CA THR A 107 -16.08 33.00 -13.30
C THR A 107 -15.08 34.16 -13.42
N SER A 108 -14.51 34.36 -14.63
CA SER A 108 -13.50 35.38 -14.94
C SER A 108 -12.20 35.26 -14.13
N TYR A 109 -11.85 34.04 -13.71
CA TYR A 109 -10.51 33.72 -13.19
C TYR A 109 -9.58 33.24 -14.31
N ASP A 110 -8.27 33.41 -14.11
CA ASP A 110 -7.26 32.95 -15.07
C ASP A 110 -7.27 31.42 -15.23
N VAL A 111 -7.28 30.94 -16.48
CA VAL A 111 -7.08 29.53 -16.79
C VAL A 111 -5.61 29.18 -16.55
N ARG A 112 -5.33 28.47 -15.46
CA ARG A 112 -4.00 27.97 -15.13
C ARG A 112 -3.76 26.63 -15.82
N GLN A 113 -2.78 26.58 -16.71
CA GLN A 113 -2.39 25.33 -17.36
C GLN A 113 -1.81 24.35 -16.32
N TYR A 114 -2.36 23.14 -16.26
CA TYR A 114 -1.85 22.04 -15.44
C TYR A 114 -0.69 21.34 -16.14
N ASN A 115 0.07 20.54 -15.39
CA ASN A 115 1.14 19.73 -15.95
C ASN A 115 1.14 18.32 -15.40
N VAL A 116 1.42 17.34 -16.26
CA VAL A 116 1.76 15.97 -15.88
C VAL A 116 3.01 15.54 -16.63
N THR A 117 3.98 14.99 -15.91
CA THR A 117 5.10 14.29 -16.52
C THR A 117 5.32 12.92 -15.89
N SER A 118 5.85 11.97 -16.65
CA SER A 118 6.36 10.71 -16.11
C SER A 118 7.76 10.45 -16.60
N GLN A 119 8.59 9.91 -15.70
CA GLN A 119 9.92 9.37 -15.98
C GLN A 119 10.01 7.95 -15.41
N TYR A 120 10.96 7.16 -15.89
CA TYR A 120 11.19 5.81 -15.36
C TYR A 120 12.67 5.46 -15.21
N ASP A 121 12.96 4.60 -14.24
CA ASP A 121 14.26 3.96 -14.03
C ASP A 121 14.10 2.43 -14.01
N ILE A 122 15.05 1.72 -14.62
CA ILE A 122 15.16 0.25 -14.54
C ILE A 122 16.27 -0.08 -13.57
N THR A 123 15.92 -0.23 -12.29
CA THR A 123 16.89 -0.34 -11.18
C THR A 123 17.42 -1.77 -10.99
N TYR A 124 16.68 -2.78 -11.46
CA TYR A 124 17.12 -4.17 -11.46
C TYR A 124 16.52 -4.91 -12.66
N ASN A 125 17.30 -5.73 -13.36
CA ASN A 125 16.86 -6.47 -14.57
C ASN A 125 17.70 -7.73 -14.75
N GLU A 126 17.57 -8.68 -13.83
CA GLU A 126 18.37 -9.92 -13.81
C GLU A 126 17.55 -11.07 -13.23
N SER A 127 17.94 -12.32 -13.49
CA SER A 127 17.43 -13.49 -12.73
C SER A 127 15.91 -13.67 -12.79
N ASN A 128 15.27 -13.28 -13.90
CA ASN A 128 13.81 -13.23 -14.09
C ASN A 128 13.10 -12.26 -13.13
N ILE A 129 13.79 -11.23 -12.65
CA ILE A 129 13.22 -10.15 -11.84
C ILE A 129 13.49 -8.81 -12.54
N LEU A 130 12.45 -8.00 -12.67
CA LEU A 130 12.54 -6.64 -13.21
C LEU A 130 12.00 -5.64 -12.18
N SER A 131 12.82 -4.69 -11.76
CA SER A 131 12.41 -3.56 -10.94
C SER A 131 12.32 -2.30 -11.81
N VAL A 132 11.12 -1.73 -11.85
CA VAL A 132 10.80 -0.49 -12.57
C VAL A 132 10.33 0.53 -11.55
N VAL A 133 11.01 1.68 -11.50
CA VAL A 133 10.58 2.84 -10.72
C VAL A 133 9.97 3.85 -11.69
N LEU A 134 8.75 4.29 -11.41
CA LEU A 134 8.09 5.38 -12.11
C LEU A 134 8.11 6.61 -11.20
N THR A 135 8.52 7.75 -11.73
CA THR A 135 8.39 9.05 -11.06
C THR A 135 7.40 9.88 -11.87
N ILE A 136 6.21 10.11 -11.29
CA ILE A 136 5.13 10.85 -11.93
C ILE A 136 4.97 12.18 -11.20
N TYR A 137 5.25 13.29 -11.89
CA TYR A 137 5.05 14.64 -11.38
C TYR A 137 3.75 15.23 -11.90
N GLN A 138 3.02 15.94 -11.04
CA GLN A 138 1.83 16.69 -11.39
C GLN A 138 1.86 18.11 -10.83
N TYR A 139 1.28 19.06 -11.56
CA TYR A 139 0.98 20.41 -11.09
C TYR A 139 -0.46 20.77 -11.42
N THR A 140 -1.23 21.09 -10.39
CA THR A 140 -2.67 21.39 -10.46
C THR A 140 -2.98 22.77 -9.87
N GLY A 141 -2.20 23.79 -10.24
CA GLY A 141 -2.47 25.19 -9.90
C GLY A 141 -2.13 25.66 -8.47
N GLY A 142 -1.61 24.77 -7.61
CA GLY A 142 -1.21 25.06 -6.22
C GLY A 142 0.11 25.84 -6.09
N ALA A 143 0.64 25.91 -4.86
CA ALA A 143 1.91 26.61 -4.57
C ALA A 143 3.16 25.90 -5.15
N HIS A 144 3.08 24.58 -5.32
CA HIS A 144 4.08 23.73 -5.96
C HIS A 144 3.38 22.52 -6.60
N GLY A 145 4.11 21.75 -7.42
CA GLY A 145 3.65 20.44 -7.88
C GLY A 145 3.87 19.34 -6.83
N SER A 146 3.59 18.09 -7.18
CA SER A 146 3.86 16.93 -6.33
C SER A 146 4.35 15.77 -7.17
N SER A 147 5.31 15.02 -6.63
CA SER A 147 5.94 13.87 -7.27
C SER A 147 5.54 12.58 -6.55
N ASN A 148 4.93 11.65 -7.28
CA ASN A 148 4.68 10.30 -6.80
C ASN A 148 5.72 9.33 -7.36
N LYS A 149 6.41 8.61 -6.48
CA LYS A 149 7.29 7.49 -6.85
C LYS A 149 6.53 6.16 -6.69
N ILE A 150 6.43 5.40 -7.77
CA ILE A 150 5.72 4.11 -7.82
C ILE A 150 6.69 3.04 -8.32
N ALA A 151 7.03 2.08 -7.47
CA ALA A 151 7.92 0.98 -7.82
C ALA A 151 7.17 -0.33 -8.04
N TYR A 152 7.49 -1.03 -9.13
CA TYR A 152 7.03 -2.38 -9.41
C TYR A 152 8.21 -3.34 -9.51
N ASN A 153 8.18 -4.39 -8.70
CA ASN A 153 9.19 -5.45 -8.67
C ASN A 153 8.55 -6.73 -9.24
N PHE A 154 8.68 -6.93 -10.55
CA PHE A 154 8.04 -7.99 -11.31
C PHE A 154 8.82 -9.32 -11.27
N ASP A 155 8.08 -10.42 -11.17
CA ASP A 155 8.51 -11.78 -11.54
C ASP A 155 8.22 -11.98 -13.03
N LEU A 156 9.29 -12.04 -13.84
CA LEU A 156 9.22 -12.15 -15.30
C LEU A 156 8.69 -13.52 -15.79
N ASN A 157 8.48 -14.50 -14.90
CA ASN A 157 7.83 -15.76 -15.24
C ASN A 157 6.31 -15.68 -15.19
N THR A 158 5.75 -14.74 -14.40
CA THR A 158 4.31 -14.66 -14.09
C THR A 158 3.68 -13.31 -14.43
N GLY A 159 4.50 -12.27 -14.63
CA GLY A 159 4.07 -10.89 -14.85
C GLY A 159 3.37 -10.26 -13.65
N ASN A 160 3.41 -10.92 -12.49
CA ASN A 160 2.98 -10.32 -11.22
C ASN A 160 4.14 -9.53 -10.62
N TYR A 161 3.83 -8.52 -9.81
CA TYR A 161 4.81 -7.82 -8.98
C TYR A 161 4.61 -8.18 -7.50
N GLY A 162 5.66 -8.09 -6.70
CA GLY A 162 5.66 -8.57 -5.32
C GLY A 162 5.88 -7.50 -4.26
N VAL A 163 5.78 -7.93 -3.00
CA VAL A 163 6.14 -7.15 -1.81
C VAL A 163 7.54 -7.54 -1.30
N LEU A 164 8.09 -6.78 -0.34
CA LEU A 164 9.37 -7.10 0.32
C LEU A 164 9.50 -8.56 0.78
N ASN A 165 8.38 -9.17 1.20
CA ASN A 165 8.37 -10.55 1.67
C ASN A 165 8.73 -11.58 0.58
N ASP A 166 8.42 -11.32 -0.69
CA ASP A 166 8.71 -12.25 -1.79
C ASP A 166 10.21 -12.26 -2.13
N PHE A 167 10.84 -11.09 -2.02
CA PHE A 167 12.25 -10.86 -2.38
C PHE A 167 13.23 -11.02 -1.23
N ILE A 168 12.84 -10.70 0.01
CA ILE A 168 13.75 -10.70 1.18
C ILE A 168 13.20 -11.56 2.34
N GLY A 169 11.95 -12.03 2.29
CA GLY A 169 11.28 -12.75 3.38
C GLY A 169 11.85 -14.12 3.75
N ASN A 170 12.74 -14.68 2.92
CA ASN A 170 13.58 -15.84 3.31
C ASN A 170 14.53 -15.51 4.48
N ASN A 171 14.77 -14.22 4.76
CA ASN A 171 15.46 -13.68 5.93
C ASN A 171 14.44 -13.30 7.01
N LEU A 172 14.23 -14.15 8.02
CA LEU A 172 13.15 -13.97 9.02
C LEU A 172 13.16 -12.59 9.72
N SER A 173 14.33 -11.98 9.88
CA SER A 173 14.52 -10.67 10.53
C SER A 173 14.50 -9.47 9.56
N TYR A 174 14.08 -9.61 8.29
CA TYR A 174 14.20 -8.54 7.30
C TYR A 174 13.58 -7.21 7.75
N ARG A 175 12.41 -7.25 8.40
CA ARG A 175 11.71 -6.05 8.89
C ARG A 175 12.52 -5.29 9.94
N SER A 176 13.16 -5.98 10.89
CA SER A 176 13.96 -5.33 11.95
C SER A 176 15.30 -4.84 11.42
N ILE A 177 15.93 -5.56 10.48
CA ILE A 177 17.15 -5.11 9.78
C ILE A 177 16.88 -3.80 9.01
N ILE A 178 15.79 -3.76 8.23
CA ILE A 178 15.36 -2.57 7.49
C ILE A 178 15.03 -1.41 8.44
N LEU A 179 14.19 -1.64 9.45
CA LEU A 179 13.79 -0.61 10.41
C LEU A 179 14.99 -0.03 11.17
N GLY A 180 15.92 -0.89 11.60
CA GLY A 180 17.16 -0.47 12.26
C GLY A 180 18.03 0.39 11.35
N LYS A 181 18.18 0.00 10.08
CA LYS A 181 18.92 0.78 9.08
C LYS A 181 18.28 2.15 8.83
N ILE A 182 16.96 2.21 8.60
CA ILE A 182 16.23 3.47 8.42
C ILE A 182 16.44 4.41 9.63
N LYS A 183 16.21 3.93 10.86
CA LYS A 183 16.45 4.71 12.07
C LYS A 183 17.90 5.18 12.19
N SER A 184 18.87 4.32 11.87
CA SER A 184 20.29 4.67 11.95
C SER A 184 20.74 5.73 10.95
N GLU A 185 20.06 5.86 9.80
CA GLU A 185 20.31 6.95 8.85
C GLU A 185 19.58 8.22 9.29
N MET A 186 18.30 8.13 9.70
CA MET A 186 17.54 9.30 10.15
C MET A 186 18.19 10.03 11.33
N ILE A 187 18.82 9.30 12.25
CA ILE A 187 19.51 9.88 13.43
C ILE A 187 20.77 10.68 13.05
N LYS A 188 21.35 10.49 11.85
CA LYS A 188 22.51 11.27 11.39
C LYS A 188 22.14 12.67 10.92
N GLU A 189 20.92 12.82 10.42
CA GLU A 189 20.41 14.07 9.83
C GLU A 189 18.97 14.33 10.31
N PRO A 190 18.73 14.44 11.63
CA PRO A 190 17.38 14.45 12.20
C PRO A 190 16.53 15.64 11.70
N ASP A 191 17.18 16.77 11.41
CA ASP A 191 16.53 18.00 10.92
C ASP A 191 15.90 17.86 9.52
N LYS A 192 16.24 16.79 8.76
CA LYS A 192 15.57 16.47 7.48
C LYS A 192 14.21 15.80 7.67
N TYR A 193 13.84 15.41 8.88
CA TYR A 193 12.62 14.64 9.15
C TYR A 193 11.71 15.40 10.12
N PHE A 194 10.43 15.03 10.18
CA PHE A 194 9.58 15.53 11.26
C PHE A 194 10.09 14.99 12.61
N SER A 195 10.07 15.83 13.64
CA SER A 195 10.57 15.52 14.99
C SER A 195 10.08 14.17 15.54
N ASP A 196 8.80 13.87 15.32
CA ASP A 196 8.16 12.64 15.79
C ASP A 196 8.36 11.42 14.88
N SER A 197 8.90 11.58 13.66
CA SER A 197 9.03 10.48 12.69
C SER A 197 9.90 9.34 13.21
N ILE A 198 11.06 9.65 13.81
CA ILE A 198 11.98 8.63 14.35
C ILE A 198 11.34 7.87 15.52
N LYS A 199 10.59 8.58 16.37
CA LYS A 199 9.89 8.04 17.55
C LYS A 199 8.69 7.17 17.15
N ASN A 200 7.95 7.57 16.12
CA ASN A 200 6.71 6.92 15.71
C ASN A 200 6.90 5.82 14.66
N LEU A 201 8.04 5.76 13.97
CA LEU A 201 8.36 4.68 13.04
C LEU A 201 8.72 3.40 13.83
N ASN A 202 7.75 2.57 14.16
CA ASN A 202 7.95 1.37 14.99
C ASN A 202 7.79 0.03 14.26
N GLY A 203 7.50 0.08 12.96
CA GLY A 203 7.51 -1.03 12.02
C GLY A 203 7.62 -0.55 10.58
N ILE A 204 7.47 -1.50 9.66
CA ILE A 204 7.17 -1.25 8.24
C ILE A 204 5.93 -2.08 7.86
N PRO A 205 4.98 -1.53 7.08
CA PRO A 205 3.79 -2.27 6.63
C PRO A 205 4.16 -3.39 5.65
N TYR A 206 3.24 -4.33 5.42
CA TYR A 206 3.42 -5.43 4.47
C TYR A 206 3.63 -4.93 3.03
N ASN A 207 2.93 -3.85 2.66
CA ASN A 207 3.04 -3.15 1.38
C ASN A 207 4.00 -1.93 1.43
N GLN A 208 5.04 -1.96 2.27
CA GLN A 208 6.04 -0.88 2.31
C GLN A 208 6.62 -0.63 0.92
N ASN A 209 6.60 0.64 0.52
CA ASN A 209 7.19 1.14 -0.73
C ASN A 209 8.68 0.79 -0.82
N PHE A 210 9.07 0.08 -1.88
CA PHE A 210 10.43 -0.37 -2.13
C PHE A 210 10.71 -0.63 -3.60
N TYR A 211 11.98 -0.53 -3.99
CA TYR A 211 12.48 -1.08 -5.25
C TYR A 211 13.76 -1.90 -5.01
N LEU A 212 14.10 -2.73 -5.99
CA LEU A 212 15.33 -3.51 -5.99
C LEU A 212 16.38 -2.77 -6.81
N ASP A 213 17.59 -2.71 -6.27
CA ASP A 213 18.80 -2.25 -6.96
C ASP A 213 19.81 -3.42 -6.99
N LYS A 214 20.90 -3.30 -7.74
CA LYS A 214 21.87 -4.39 -7.99
C LYS A 214 22.54 -4.92 -6.73
N ASP A 215 22.82 -4.06 -5.76
CA ASP A 215 23.57 -4.34 -4.53
C ASP A 215 22.74 -4.20 -3.24
N GLY A 216 21.48 -3.79 -3.32
CA GLY A 216 20.59 -3.65 -2.17
C GLY A 216 19.13 -3.40 -2.50
N VAL A 217 18.28 -3.50 -1.47
CA VAL A 217 16.89 -3.05 -1.52
C VAL A 217 16.81 -1.59 -1.08
N VAL A 218 16.05 -0.76 -1.79
CA VAL A 218 15.80 0.63 -1.41
C VAL A 218 14.37 0.74 -0.88
N ILE A 219 14.25 1.20 0.36
CA ILE A 219 12.96 1.58 0.95
C ILE A 219 12.77 3.07 0.76
N TYR A 220 11.59 3.49 0.32
CA TYR A 220 11.28 4.90 0.16
C TYR A 220 9.96 5.27 0.83
N PHE A 221 9.82 6.54 1.17
CA PHE A 221 8.64 7.14 1.80
C PHE A 221 8.15 8.28 0.91
N GLY A 222 6.83 8.46 0.80
CA GLY A 222 6.25 9.51 -0.04
C GLY A 222 6.59 10.93 0.43
N GLU A 223 6.36 11.91 -0.43
CA GLU A 223 6.36 13.34 -0.03
C GLU A 223 5.46 13.51 1.22
N TYR A 224 5.93 14.28 2.21
CA TYR A 224 5.24 14.49 3.49
C TYR A 224 4.99 13.24 4.38
N GLU A 225 5.48 12.04 4.04
CA GLU A 225 5.16 10.83 4.84
C GLU A 225 5.97 10.72 6.16
N ILE A 226 7.24 11.14 6.13
CA ILE A 226 8.15 11.19 7.30
C ILE A 226 9.01 12.46 7.37
N ALA A 227 8.99 13.29 6.33
CA ALA A 227 9.84 14.46 6.15
C ALA A 227 9.05 15.59 5.45
N PRO A 228 9.40 16.88 5.66
CA PRO A 228 8.82 17.98 4.90
C PRO A 228 9.19 17.88 3.41
N TYR A 229 8.34 18.42 2.53
CA TYR A 229 8.50 18.41 1.07
C TYR A 229 9.88 18.90 0.57
N ALA A 230 10.52 19.84 1.27
CA ALA A 230 11.87 20.30 0.94
C ALA A 230 12.95 19.20 1.00
N SER A 231 12.67 18.07 1.67
CA SER A 231 13.53 16.88 1.70
C SER A 231 13.24 15.88 0.58
N GLY A 232 12.27 16.17 -0.30
CA GLY A 232 11.85 15.31 -1.40
C GLY A 232 11.19 14.00 -0.92
N ILE A 233 11.49 12.91 -1.63
CA ILE A 233 11.07 11.54 -1.34
C ILE A 233 12.23 10.86 -0.61
N PRO A 234 12.15 10.60 0.72
CA PRO A 234 13.28 10.02 1.45
C PRO A 234 13.52 8.56 1.08
N GLU A 235 14.79 8.21 0.79
CA GLU A 235 15.21 6.87 0.38
C GLU A 235 16.27 6.30 1.31
N PHE A 236 16.18 5.00 1.58
CA PHE A 236 17.06 4.26 2.46
C PHE A 236 17.49 2.96 1.78
N LYS A 237 18.74 2.92 1.30
CA LYS A 237 19.34 1.73 0.68
C LYS A 237 19.91 0.79 1.75
N ILE A 238 19.50 -0.47 1.70
CA ILE A 238 19.98 -1.55 2.55
C ILE A 238 20.66 -2.59 1.66
N SER A 239 21.99 -2.69 1.75
CA SER A 239 22.77 -3.65 0.97
C SER A 239 22.31 -5.08 1.23
N TYR A 240 22.32 -5.93 0.20
CA TYR A 240 21.96 -7.34 0.34
C TYR A 240 22.85 -8.09 1.35
N ASN A 241 24.07 -7.61 1.61
CA ASN A 241 24.97 -8.14 2.63
C ASN A 241 24.46 -7.98 4.07
N ALA A 242 23.48 -7.11 4.32
CA ALA A 242 22.83 -6.99 5.63
C ALA A 242 21.84 -8.14 5.92
N PHE A 243 21.49 -8.94 4.91
CA PHE A 243 20.54 -10.04 5.00
C PHE A 243 21.26 -11.39 4.88
N PRO A 244 21.15 -12.32 5.84
CA PRO A 244 21.94 -13.57 5.85
C PRO A 244 21.80 -14.47 4.61
N LYS A 245 20.74 -14.33 3.83
CA LYS A 245 20.48 -15.06 2.57
C LYS A 245 20.43 -14.14 1.35
N GLY A 246 20.79 -12.87 1.50
CA GLY A 246 20.71 -11.85 0.45
C GLY A 246 19.32 -11.71 -0.17
N LEU A 247 19.31 -11.34 -1.45
CA LEU A 247 18.12 -11.31 -2.31
C LEU A 247 17.66 -12.72 -2.70
N ASN A 248 16.38 -13.02 -2.53
CA ASN A 248 15.75 -14.18 -3.14
C ASN A 248 15.61 -13.98 -4.66
N LYS A 249 16.57 -14.51 -5.42
CA LYS A 249 16.54 -14.50 -6.90
C LYS A 249 15.56 -15.53 -7.51
N ASN A 250 14.97 -16.42 -6.70
CA ASN A 250 14.06 -17.48 -7.15
C ASN A 250 12.62 -17.21 -6.69
N VAL A 251 12.08 -16.04 -7.05
CA VAL A 251 10.69 -15.67 -6.73
C VAL A 251 9.68 -16.51 -7.52
N LYS A 252 8.48 -16.65 -6.96
CA LYS A 252 7.31 -17.29 -7.60
C LYS A 252 6.05 -16.55 -7.19
N ILE A 253 5.75 -15.46 -7.88
CA ILE A 253 4.68 -14.55 -7.47
C ILE A 253 3.39 -14.98 -8.17
N ILE A 254 2.55 -15.74 -7.48
CA ILE A 254 1.32 -16.31 -8.07
C ILE A 254 0.29 -15.22 -8.37
N ASN A 255 0.13 -14.26 -7.46
CA ASN A 255 -0.75 -13.10 -7.59
C ASN A 255 0.01 -11.85 -7.17
N SER A 256 -0.19 -10.73 -7.87
CA SER A 256 0.21 -9.41 -7.37
C SER A 256 -0.52 -9.09 -6.05
N PRO A 257 0.05 -8.25 -5.18
CA PRO A 257 -0.64 -7.80 -3.97
C PRO A 257 -1.91 -7.00 -4.31
N LEU A 258 -2.82 -6.92 -3.35
CA LEU A 258 -3.99 -6.04 -3.44
C LEU A 258 -3.53 -4.58 -3.39
N GLU A 259 -4.12 -3.74 -4.23
CA GLU A 259 -3.88 -2.30 -4.25
C GLU A 259 -5.03 -1.56 -3.55
N ILE A 260 -4.76 -0.36 -3.04
CA ILE A 260 -5.79 0.54 -2.51
C ILE A 260 -5.71 1.84 -3.29
N THR A 261 -6.82 2.22 -3.91
CA THR A 261 -6.98 3.52 -4.56
C THR A 261 -7.84 4.42 -3.69
N ASN A 262 -7.56 5.72 -3.72
CA ASN A 262 -8.49 6.74 -3.23
C ASN A 262 -9.60 6.93 -4.28
N GLU A 263 -10.86 6.68 -3.92
CA GLU A 263 -12.00 7.24 -4.66
C GLU A 263 -12.38 8.57 -3.98
N THR A 264 -12.59 9.62 -4.77
CA THR A 264 -12.97 10.94 -4.26
C THR A 264 -14.25 11.40 -4.94
N LEU A 265 -15.21 11.86 -4.14
CA LEU A 265 -16.47 12.42 -4.60
C LEU A 265 -16.63 13.83 -4.01
N ILE A 266 -16.79 14.81 -4.89
CA ILE A 266 -17.12 16.19 -4.52
C ILE A 266 -18.59 16.43 -4.88
N GLN A 267 -19.37 16.95 -3.94
CA GLN A 267 -20.78 17.32 -4.14
C GLN A 267 -21.02 18.72 -3.63
N GLY A 268 -21.84 19.49 -4.34
CA GLY A 268 -22.21 20.85 -3.94
C GLY A 268 -23.64 21.15 -4.28
N GLU A 269 -24.37 21.71 -3.32
CA GLU A 269 -25.71 22.26 -3.47
C GLU A 269 -25.86 23.52 -2.59
N GLN A 270 -27.02 24.14 -2.59
CA GLN A 270 -27.25 25.33 -1.78
C GLN A 270 -27.10 25.00 -0.28
N SER A 271 -26.26 25.77 0.44
CA SER A 271 -25.94 25.61 1.87
C SER A 271 -25.27 24.28 2.30
N PHE A 272 -24.88 23.40 1.36
CA PHE A 272 -24.14 22.18 1.69
C PHE A 272 -23.09 21.82 0.62
N GLN A 273 -21.88 21.48 1.07
CA GLN A 273 -20.77 21.01 0.24
C GLN A 273 -20.15 19.76 0.90
N SER A 274 -19.63 18.82 0.10
CA SER A 274 -18.84 17.72 0.64
C SER A 274 -17.67 17.26 -0.22
N TYR A 275 -16.63 16.79 0.47
CA TYR A 275 -15.43 16.17 -0.07
C TYR A 275 -15.27 14.78 0.57
N LEU A 276 -15.65 13.73 -0.15
CA LEU A 276 -15.65 12.37 0.38
C LEU A 276 -14.48 11.59 -0.24
N SER A 277 -13.35 11.48 0.48
CA SER A 277 -12.26 10.57 0.14
C SER A 277 -12.36 9.29 0.97
N TYR A 278 -12.27 8.13 0.32
CA TYR A 278 -12.34 6.81 0.96
C TYR A 278 -11.56 5.73 0.20
N PRO A 279 -11.08 4.67 0.88
CA PRO A 279 -10.31 3.61 0.25
C PRO A 279 -11.20 2.67 -0.56
N VAL A 280 -10.73 2.27 -1.74
CA VAL A 280 -11.26 1.13 -2.49
C VAL A 280 -10.14 0.15 -2.79
N ILE A 281 -10.33 -1.09 -2.34
CA ILE A 281 -9.42 -2.21 -2.59
C ILE A 281 -9.63 -2.69 -4.03
N LYS A 282 -8.55 -2.71 -4.82
CA LYS A 282 -8.51 -3.23 -6.19
C LYS A 282 -7.71 -4.54 -6.22
N GLY A 283 -8.13 -5.49 -7.04
CA GLY A 283 -7.51 -6.82 -7.15
C GLY A 283 -8.50 -7.87 -7.64
N ASN A 284 -8.21 -9.15 -7.38
CA ASN A 284 -9.11 -10.24 -7.78
C ASN A 284 -10.50 -10.06 -7.14
N ASN A 285 -11.50 -9.96 -8.01
CA ASN A 285 -12.84 -9.48 -7.72
C ASN A 285 -13.68 -10.51 -6.96
N SER A 286 -13.34 -10.74 -5.69
CA SER A 286 -14.07 -11.64 -4.80
C SER A 286 -15.29 -10.93 -4.19
N VAL A 287 -16.33 -11.72 -3.89
CA VAL A 287 -17.52 -11.24 -3.16
C VAL A 287 -17.13 -10.57 -1.84
N VAL A 288 -16.08 -11.07 -1.17
CA VAL A 288 -15.55 -10.51 0.07
C VAL A 288 -15.00 -9.10 -0.15
N ILE A 289 -14.14 -8.87 -1.15
CA ILE A 289 -13.59 -7.54 -1.44
C ILE A 289 -14.71 -6.55 -1.82
N ASN A 290 -15.71 -6.97 -2.59
CA ASN A 290 -16.86 -6.13 -2.91
C ASN A 290 -17.68 -5.75 -1.67
N ASN A 291 -17.89 -6.70 -0.75
CA ASN A 291 -18.60 -6.43 0.49
C ASN A 291 -17.82 -5.46 1.40
N ILE A 292 -16.49 -5.58 1.46
CA ILE A 292 -15.63 -4.66 2.22
C ILE A 292 -15.69 -3.25 1.60
N ASN A 293 -15.51 -3.13 0.28
CA ASN A 293 -15.60 -1.86 -0.45
C ASN A 293 -16.99 -1.22 -0.28
N LYS A 294 -18.06 -2.01 -0.31
CA LYS A 294 -19.42 -1.55 -0.05
C LYS A 294 -19.58 -1.06 1.40
N MET A 295 -19.13 -1.81 2.40
CA MET A 295 -19.19 -1.40 3.80
C MET A 295 -18.49 -0.06 4.05
N ILE A 296 -17.30 0.13 3.45
CA ILE A 296 -16.55 1.40 3.53
C ILE A 296 -17.38 2.54 2.92
N LYS A 297 -17.86 2.33 1.70
CA LYS A 297 -18.63 3.35 0.95
C LYS A 297 -19.92 3.71 1.70
N ASP A 298 -20.70 2.73 2.12
CA ASP A 298 -21.97 2.94 2.84
C ASP A 298 -21.73 3.83 4.07
N GLN A 299 -20.74 3.54 4.91
CA GLN A 299 -20.47 4.33 6.12
C GLN A 299 -20.02 5.77 5.84
N VAL A 300 -19.36 6.02 4.70
CA VAL A 300 -18.99 7.38 4.26
C VAL A 300 -20.21 8.14 3.73
N PHE A 301 -21.09 7.46 2.99
CA PHE A 301 -22.31 8.05 2.46
C PHE A 301 -23.39 8.25 3.53
N ASP A 302 -23.47 7.38 4.54
CA ASP A 302 -24.35 7.53 5.70
C ASP A 302 -23.96 8.78 6.51
N PHE A 303 -22.66 8.99 6.76
CA PHE A 303 -22.16 10.21 7.39
C PHE A 303 -22.51 11.47 6.57
N ASN A 304 -22.23 11.45 5.26
CA ASN A 304 -22.58 12.55 4.37
C ASN A 304 -24.09 12.86 4.38
N SER A 305 -24.93 11.82 4.39
CA SER A 305 -26.39 11.95 4.43
C SER A 305 -26.90 12.50 5.77
N PHE A 306 -26.28 12.11 6.88
CA PHE A 306 -26.56 12.67 8.20
C PHE A 306 -26.26 14.18 8.23
N ILE A 307 -25.05 14.60 7.83
CA ILE A 307 -24.67 16.03 7.83
C ILE A 307 -25.55 16.83 6.84
N LYS A 308 -25.84 16.30 5.65
CA LYS A 308 -26.76 16.92 4.68
C LYS A 308 -28.18 17.12 5.25
N THR A 309 -28.65 16.19 6.07
CA THR A 309 -29.95 16.31 6.76
C THR A 309 -29.90 17.43 7.79
N THR A 310 -28.87 17.47 8.64
CA THR A 310 -28.65 18.56 9.60
C THR A 310 -28.52 19.92 8.91
N ALA A 311 -27.79 20.00 7.79
CA ALA A 311 -27.69 21.22 6.99
C ALA A 311 -29.05 21.72 6.50
N SER A 312 -29.89 20.81 6.02
CA SER A 312 -31.25 21.11 5.54
C SER A 312 -32.18 21.64 6.63
N GLU A 313 -32.04 21.13 7.86
CA GLU A 313 -32.76 21.60 9.06
C GLU A 313 -32.24 22.96 9.57
N GLU A 314 -30.97 23.29 9.30
CA GLU A 314 -30.31 24.51 9.76
C GLU A 314 -30.18 25.61 8.70
N LYS A 315 -30.62 25.41 7.46
CA LYS A 315 -30.40 26.31 6.29
C LYS A 315 -30.78 27.78 6.46
N ASN A 316 -31.69 28.10 7.39
CA ASN A 316 -32.14 29.46 7.70
C ASN A 316 -31.60 29.99 9.04
N LYS A 317 -30.77 29.18 9.74
CA LYS A 317 -30.14 29.57 11.01
C LYS A 317 -28.85 30.32 10.72
N ILE A 318 -28.46 31.14 11.70
CA ILE A 318 -27.31 32.02 11.63
C ILE A 318 -26.17 31.41 12.48
N ASN A 319 -24.92 31.55 12.03
CA ASN A 319 -23.72 31.12 12.75
C ASN A 319 -23.26 32.16 13.80
N SER A 320 -22.16 31.90 14.51
CA SER A 320 -21.55 32.86 15.46
C SER A 320 -21.21 34.21 14.82
N ASP A 321 -20.86 34.18 13.53
CA ASP A 321 -20.33 35.31 12.76
C ASP A 321 -21.43 36.10 12.03
N LYS A 322 -22.70 35.85 12.38
CA LYS A 322 -23.92 36.49 11.85
C LYS A 322 -24.21 36.22 10.38
N GLN A 323 -23.66 35.15 9.80
CA GLN A 323 -23.93 34.68 8.45
C GLN A 323 -24.88 33.46 8.47
N LEU A 324 -25.51 33.15 7.33
CA LEU A 324 -26.26 31.89 7.18
C LEU A 324 -25.31 30.70 7.36
N LYS A 325 -25.77 29.63 8.00
CA LYS A 325 -24.97 28.42 8.17
C LYS A 325 -24.78 27.69 6.82
N GLU A 326 -23.54 27.61 6.37
CA GLU A 326 -23.12 26.79 5.23
C GLU A 326 -22.41 25.54 5.76
N TRP A 327 -22.90 24.36 5.40
CA TRP A 327 -22.38 23.11 5.96
C TRP A 327 -21.37 22.44 5.04
N GLY A 328 -20.26 22.00 5.63
CA GLY A 328 -19.25 21.17 4.98
C GLY A 328 -19.23 19.77 5.59
N ALA A 329 -19.11 18.73 4.76
CA ALA A 329 -18.75 17.38 5.20
C ALA A 329 -17.49 16.90 4.48
N SER A 330 -16.53 16.36 5.23
CA SER A 330 -15.28 15.85 4.67
C SER A 330 -14.91 14.49 5.26
N THR A 331 -14.44 13.57 4.41
CA THR A 331 -13.78 12.34 4.86
C THR A 331 -12.38 12.21 4.26
N TYR A 332 -11.46 11.70 5.07
CA TYR A 332 -10.09 11.37 4.70
C TYR A 332 -9.73 10.01 5.29
N PHE A 333 -8.75 9.30 4.72
CA PHE A 333 -8.33 8.01 5.25
C PHE A 333 -6.83 7.78 5.25
N LYS A 334 -6.39 6.83 6.06
CA LYS A 334 -5.10 6.15 5.96
C LYS A 334 -5.32 4.65 6.01
N SER A 335 -4.49 3.88 5.31
CA SER A 335 -4.62 2.42 5.22
C SER A 335 -3.26 1.74 5.14
N TYR A 336 -3.13 0.60 5.81
CA TYR A 336 -1.90 -0.20 5.91
C TYR A 336 -2.23 -1.69 5.86
N PHE A 337 -1.59 -2.45 4.98
CA PHE A 337 -1.63 -3.91 5.09
C PHE A 337 -0.72 -4.32 6.25
N VAL A 338 -1.29 -4.96 7.28
CA VAL A 338 -0.53 -5.50 8.42
C VAL A 338 0.23 -6.75 7.96
N ASN A 339 -0.48 -7.58 7.20
CA ASN A 339 0.00 -8.73 6.44
C ASN A 339 -0.88 -8.89 5.18
N LYS A 340 -0.68 -9.94 4.38
CA LYS A 340 -1.43 -10.19 3.14
C LYS A 340 -2.95 -10.39 3.34
N ASP A 341 -3.38 -10.75 4.54
CA ASP A 341 -4.74 -11.17 4.90
C ASP A 341 -5.47 -10.12 5.77
N LEU A 342 -4.78 -9.08 6.25
CA LEU A 342 -5.31 -8.11 7.21
C LEU A 342 -5.00 -6.68 6.77
N LEU A 343 -6.06 -5.95 6.42
CA LEU A 343 -6.02 -4.51 6.16
C LEU A 343 -6.41 -3.74 7.43
N SER A 344 -5.55 -2.84 7.89
CA SER A 344 -5.93 -1.84 8.88
C SER A 344 -6.15 -0.48 8.21
N MET A 345 -7.19 0.25 8.61
CA MET A 345 -7.48 1.57 8.08
C MET A 345 -8.13 2.46 9.15
N VAL A 346 -7.95 3.77 9.00
CA VAL A 346 -8.64 4.79 9.78
C VAL A 346 -9.28 5.78 8.83
N ILE A 347 -10.55 6.10 9.06
CA ILE A 347 -11.30 7.13 8.34
C ILE A 347 -11.56 8.28 9.32
N THR A 348 -11.09 9.47 8.98
CA THR A 348 -11.41 10.72 9.66
C THR A 348 -12.71 11.26 9.07
N TYR A 349 -13.69 11.51 9.91
CA TYR A 349 -14.97 12.13 9.59
C TYR A 349 -14.98 13.53 10.19
N SER A 350 -15.19 14.54 9.35
CA SER A 350 -15.17 15.95 9.74
C SER A 350 -16.38 16.68 9.15
N ALA A 351 -17.01 17.55 9.91
CA ALA A 351 -18.03 18.46 9.41
C ALA A 351 -17.95 19.82 10.10
N SER A 352 -18.21 20.88 9.35
CA SER A 352 -18.33 22.25 9.84
C SER A 352 -19.70 22.83 9.48
N ASN A 353 -20.13 23.86 10.21
CA ASN A 353 -21.42 24.53 10.04
C ASN A 353 -21.24 26.00 9.58
N GLY A 354 -20.15 26.27 8.86
CA GLY A 354 -19.80 27.61 8.39
C GLY A 354 -19.06 28.44 9.45
N THR A 355 -18.42 27.79 10.41
CA THR A 355 -17.52 28.40 11.40
C THR A 355 -16.14 27.75 11.32
N THR A 356 -15.15 28.32 12.02
CA THR A 356 -13.79 27.77 12.10
C THR A 356 -13.68 26.49 12.96
N GLU A 357 -14.73 26.13 13.70
CA GLU A 357 -14.76 24.93 14.53
C GLU A 357 -15.42 23.75 13.80
N ASN A 358 -14.86 22.56 14.01
CA ASN A 358 -15.46 21.32 13.53
C ASN A 358 -16.67 20.96 14.41
N TYR A 359 -17.87 21.08 13.86
CA TYR A 359 -19.11 20.61 14.49
C TYR A 359 -19.10 19.09 14.75
N VAL A 360 -18.47 18.33 13.85
CA VAL A 360 -18.11 16.92 14.07
C VAL A 360 -16.65 16.72 13.68
N LEU A 361 -15.88 16.05 14.53
CA LEU A 361 -14.56 15.53 14.19
C LEU A 361 -14.32 14.21 14.93
N TYR A 362 -14.15 13.10 14.20
CA TYR A 362 -13.73 11.84 14.82
C TYR A 362 -13.00 10.90 13.85
N ASN A 363 -12.15 10.03 14.40
CA ASN A 363 -11.46 8.96 13.67
C ASN A 363 -12.13 7.61 13.94
N LYS A 364 -12.51 6.85 12.92
CA LYS A 364 -13.00 5.47 13.08
C LYS A 364 -11.99 4.49 12.49
N GLY A 365 -11.53 3.56 13.32
CA GLY A 365 -10.57 2.52 12.95
C GLY A 365 -11.26 1.22 12.53
N TYR A 366 -10.62 0.48 11.63
CA TYR A 366 -11.08 -0.80 11.12
C TYR A 366 -9.89 -1.74 10.91
N ASN A 367 -10.08 -3.02 11.23
CA ASN A 367 -9.09 -4.07 10.98
C ASN A 367 -9.82 -5.21 10.29
N VAL A 368 -9.72 -5.25 8.96
CA VAL A 368 -10.57 -6.08 8.11
C VAL A 368 -9.77 -7.29 7.64
N ASN A 369 -10.28 -8.49 7.97
CA ASN A 369 -9.77 -9.73 7.40
C ASN A 369 -10.25 -9.86 5.95
N LEU A 370 -9.28 -9.91 5.03
CA LEU A 370 -9.50 -9.87 3.58
C LEU A 370 -10.00 -11.22 3.01
N ASN A 371 -9.94 -12.30 3.80
CA ASN A 371 -10.42 -13.62 3.39
C ASN A 371 -11.91 -13.85 3.70
N ASN A 372 -12.47 -13.20 4.73
CA ASN A 372 -13.87 -13.38 5.14
C ASN A 372 -14.69 -12.08 5.26
N GLY A 373 -14.05 -10.89 5.26
CA GLY A 373 -14.71 -9.58 5.41
C GLY A 373 -15.01 -9.18 6.85
N GLU A 374 -14.53 -9.95 7.83
CA GLU A 374 -14.75 -9.69 9.25
C GLU A 374 -13.96 -8.45 9.72
N VAL A 375 -14.61 -7.60 10.53
CA VAL A 375 -13.99 -6.41 11.12
C VAL A 375 -13.67 -6.66 12.58
N TYR A 376 -12.39 -6.84 12.89
CA TYR A 376 -11.92 -7.15 14.23
C TYR A 376 -12.06 -5.96 15.18
N LYS A 377 -12.51 -6.29 16.40
CA LYS A 377 -12.63 -5.42 17.57
C LYS A 377 -11.48 -5.67 18.54
N LEU A 378 -11.35 -4.82 19.55
CA LEU A 378 -10.24 -4.90 20.50
C LEU A 378 -10.10 -6.29 21.16
N LYS A 379 -11.22 -6.97 21.44
CA LYS A 379 -11.24 -8.34 21.99
C LYS A 379 -10.63 -9.42 21.11
N ASP A 380 -10.61 -9.22 19.79
CA ASP A 380 -10.10 -10.21 18.84
C ASP A 380 -8.56 -10.16 18.73
N VAL A 381 -7.94 -9.10 19.26
CA VAL A 381 -6.48 -8.93 19.32
C VAL A 381 -5.85 -9.70 20.48
N PHE A 382 -6.57 -9.84 21.60
CA PHE A 382 -6.01 -10.32 22.86
C PHE A 382 -6.51 -11.73 23.20
N LYS A 383 -5.69 -12.47 23.97
CA LYS A 383 -6.11 -13.78 24.48
C LYS A 383 -7.33 -13.63 25.39
N LYS A 384 -8.32 -14.50 25.20
CA LYS A 384 -9.48 -14.61 26.08
C LYS A 384 -9.04 -14.71 27.56
N ASN A 385 -9.72 -13.97 28.43
CA ASN A 385 -9.44 -13.82 29.88
C ASN A 385 -8.16 -13.04 30.25
N TYR A 386 -7.44 -12.42 29.31
CA TYR A 386 -6.40 -11.45 29.65
C TYR A 386 -7.02 -10.07 29.94
N ASN A 387 -6.60 -9.40 31.01
CA ASN A 387 -7.06 -8.04 31.32
C ASN A 387 -6.28 -7.00 30.51
N TYR A 388 -6.65 -6.79 29.25
CA TYR A 388 -6.08 -5.74 28.38
C TYR A 388 -6.78 -4.38 28.55
N ILE A 389 -8.07 -4.38 28.94
CA ILE A 389 -8.88 -3.17 29.04
C ILE A 389 -8.34 -2.19 30.08
N GLU A 390 -7.98 -2.67 31.28
CA GLU A 390 -7.47 -1.78 32.34
C GLU A 390 -6.10 -1.16 32.00
N PRO A 391 -5.07 -1.92 31.54
CA PRO A 391 -3.81 -1.33 31.07
C PRO A 391 -3.98 -0.29 29.94
N ILE A 392 -4.84 -0.56 28.95
CA ILE A 392 -5.07 0.37 27.83
C ILE A 392 -5.75 1.65 28.34
N ASN A 393 -6.77 1.53 29.18
CA ASN A 393 -7.44 2.68 29.79
C ASN A 393 -6.50 3.54 30.64
N LYS A 394 -5.59 2.90 31.38
CA LYS A 394 -4.56 3.59 32.16
C LYS A 394 -3.60 4.36 31.25
N GLU A 395 -3.04 3.68 30.25
CA GLU A 395 -2.08 4.28 29.30
C GLU A 395 -2.68 5.49 28.58
N ILE A 396 -3.93 5.42 28.11
CA ILE A 396 -4.62 6.56 27.48
C ILE A 396 -4.77 7.73 28.45
N LYS A 397 -5.15 7.47 29.71
CA LYS A 397 -5.30 8.51 30.74
C LYS A 397 -3.95 9.15 31.12
N ASP A 398 -2.88 8.36 31.19
CA ASP A 398 -1.52 8.85 31.45
C ASP A 398 -0.98 9.68 30.25
N GLN A 399 -1.32 9.31 29.01
CA GLN A 399 -1.01 10.11 27.81
C GLN A 399 -1.79 11.42 27.76
N ILE A 400 -3.11 11.41 28.02
CA ILE A 400 -3.95 12.63 28.11
C ILE A 400 -3.39 13.60 29.15
N LYS A 401 -3.11 13.11 30.36
CA LYS A 401 -2.52 13.92 31.44
C LYS A 401 -1.17 14.53 31.05
N THR A 402 -0.38 13.83 30.24
CA THR A 402 0.89 14.33 29.70
C THR A 402 0.67 15.42 28.65
N LEU A 403 -0.32 15.26 27.77
CA LEU A 403 -0.69 16.27 26.76
C LEU A 403 -1.22 17.55 27.41
N GLU A 404 -2.16 17.45 28.35
CA GLU A 404 -2.72 18.60 29.08
C GLU A 404 -1.64 19.39 29.83
N LYS A 405 -0.69 18.69 30.47
CA LYS A 405 0.47 19.32 31.12
C LYS A 405 1.33 20.10 30.11
N ASN A 406 1.53 19.58 28.90
CA ASN A 406 2.34 20.22 27.88
C ASN A 406 1.63 21.39 27.19
N LEU A 407 0.30 21.34 27.07
CA LEU A 407 -0.53 22.38 26.44
C LEU A 407 -0.91 23.53 27.38
N GLY A 408 -0.69 23.39 28.69
CA GLY A 408 -1.01 24.43 29.68
C GLY A 408 -2.50 24.60 29.99
N HIS A 409 -3.35 23.72 29.44
CA HIS A 409 -4.80 23.71 29.62
C HIS A 409 -5.26 22.29 30.02
N GLY A 410 -6.10 22.19 31.04
CA GLY A 410 -6.69 20.91 31.49
C GLY A 410 -8.13 20.73 31.02
N ASN A 411 -8.59 19.47 30.99
CA ASN A 411 -9.93 19.03 30.60
C ASN A 411 -10.28 19.30 29.11
N ILE A 412 -9.30 19.24 28.20
CA ILE A 412 -9.55 19.37 26.75
C ILE A 412 -10.07 18.05 26.17
N TYR A 413 -9.74 16.91 26.79
CA TYR A 413 -10.02 15.57 26.27
C TYR A 413 -11.16 14.90 27.05
N ASN A 414 -12.27 14.58 26.36
CA ASN A 414 -13.45 13.95 26.96
C ASN A 414 -13.41 12.40 26.92
N PHE A 415 -12.26 11.81 27.23
CA PHE A 415 -12.08 10.35 27.22
C PHE A 415 -12.69 9.70 28.47
N THR A 416 -13.55 8.71 28.28
CA THR A 416 -14.22 7.97 29.37
C THR A 416 -13.54 6.63 29.63
N THR A 417 -13.69 5.70 28.68
CA THR A 417 -13.11 4.35 28.70
C THR A 417 -13.05 3.75 27.30
N VAL A 418 -12.13 2.79 27.09
CA VAL A 418 -12.28 1.75 26.06
C VAL A 418 -13.00 0.53 26.64
N ASP A 419 -13.60 -0.26 25.76
CA ASP A 419 -14.24 -1.55 26.03
C ASP A 419 -13.79 -2.64 25.03
N GLU A 420 -14.32 -3.86 25.17
CA GLU A 420 -13.97 -5.01 24.33
C GLU A 420 -14.43 -4.87 22.86
N ASN A 421 -15.40 -4.00 22.56
CA ASN A 421 -16.01 -3.79 21.24
C ASN A 421 -15.51 -2.51 20.54
N THR A 422 -14.58 -1.80 21.18
CA THR A 422 -14.00 -0.54 20.73
C THR A 422 -13.27 -0.70 19.39
N ASP A 423 -13.56 0.23 18.47
CA ASP A 423 -12.87 0.35 17.18
C ASP A 423 -11.42 0.82 17.40
N PHE A 424 -10.47 0.19 16.70
CA PHE A 424 -9.05 0.53 16.76
C PHE A 424 -8.43 0.46 15.36
N TYR A 425 -7.18 0.92 15.20
CA TYR A 425 -6.41 0.73 13.97
C TYR A 425 -4.91 0.55 14.29
N ILE A 426 -4.17 0.05 13.31
CA ILE A 426 -2.74 -0.28 13.39
C ILE A 426 -2.01 0.58 12.35
N GLU A 427 -1.21 1.52 12.82
CA GLU A 427 -0.39 2.40 11.98
C GLU A 427 1.03 1.82 11.82
N LYS A 428 1.61 1.95 10.62
CA LYS A 428 3.03 1.67 10.29
C LYS A 428 3.58 0.30 10.78
N GLY A 429 2.75 -0.75 10.76
CA GLY A 429 3.21 -2.13 10.99
C GLY A 429 3.57 -2.48 12.44
N ASN A 430 2.95 -1.81 13.42
CA ASN A 430 3.17 -2.05 14.85
C ASN A 430 2.64 -3.41 15.33
N PHE A 431 3.45 -4.46 15.11
CA PHE A 431 3.41 -5.73 15.83
C PHE A 431 4.82 -6.15 16.28
N ASN A 432 5.51 -5.22 16.95
CA ASN A 432 6.49 -5.53 17.98
C ASN A 432 5.82 -5.27 19.34
N ASN A 433 6.27 -5.94 20.41
CA ASN A 433 5.55 -6.11 21.70
C ASN A 433 5.11 -4.84 22.48
N ASN A 434 5.38 -3.63 21.99
CA ASN A 434 4.91 -2.38 22.58
C ASN A 434 3.74 -1.83 21.74
N PHE A 435 2.51 -2.14 22.17
CA PHE A 435 1.29 -1.65 21.54
C PHE A 435 1.12 -0.14 21.77
N SER A 436 1.21 0.67 20.71
CA SER A 436 0.79 2.08 20.74
C SER A 436 -0.62 2.21 20.16
N PHE A 437 -1.65 2.20 21.01
CA PHE A 437 -3.01 2.48 20.58
C PHE A 437 -3.20 3.99 20.40
N LYS A 438 -3.59 4.44 19.20
CA LYS A 438 -4.21 5.75 19.01
C LYS A 438 -5.72 5.58 19.08
N VAL A 439 -6.28 5.79 20.27
CA VAL A 439 -7.73 5.88 20.48
C VAL A 439 -8.18 7.33 20.21
N LYS A 440 -9.47 7.50 19.88
CA LYS A 440 -10.10 8.80 19.54
C LYS A 440 -9.77 9.92 20.52
#